data_AF-A0A9D9YB20-F1
#
_entry.id   AF-A0A9D9YB20-F1
#
_cell.length_a   1.000
_cell.length_b   1.000
_cell.length_c   1.000
_cell.angle_alpha   90.00
_cell.angle_beta   90.00
_cell.angle_gamma   90.00
#
_symmetry.space_group_name_H-M   'P 1'
#
loop_
_entity.id
_entity.type
_entity.pdbx_description
1 polymer ?
#
loop_
_entity_poly.entity_id
_entity_poly.type
_entity_poly.pdbx_seq_one_letter_code
_entity_poly.pdbx_strand_id
1 'polypeptide(L)' 'RPLCAGTIIGSGTVSNVDRSAGSSCIAEKRMLEIIANGSATTPFMHFGDTIRIEMLFEQHNVFGSIQQQVVPFEAL' A
#
# COMPACT_ATOMS: atom_id res chain seq x y z
N ARG A 1 -15.22 21.64 -10.99
CA ARG A 1 -14.07 22.43 -10.49
C ARG A 1 -12.93 22.32 -11.51
N PRO A 2 -12.26 23.42 -11.92
CA PRO A 2 -11.05 23.34 -12.74
C PRO A 2 -9.86 22.81 -11.93
N LEU A 3 -8.90 22.14 -12.59
CA LEU A 3 -7.64 21.66 -12.02
C LEU A 3 -6.48 22.46 -12.62
N CYS A 4 -5.51 22.85 -11.81
CA CYS A 4 -4.35 23.65 -12.24
C CYS A 4 -3.13 22.76 -12.56
N ALA A 5 -2.13 23.35 -13.23
CA ALA A 5 -0.85 22.68 -13.48
C ALA A 5 -0.20 22.22 -12.16
N GLY A 6 0.34 21.00 -12.16
CA GLY A 6 0.91 20.36 -10.97
C GLY A 6 -0.09 19.57 -10.13
N THR A 7 -1.36 19.51 -10.50
CA THR A 7 -2.33 18.63 -9.82
C THR A 7 -1.94 17.16 -9.96
N ILE A 8 -1.86 16.44 -8.84
CA ILE A 8 -1.67 14.98 -8.80
C ILE A 8 -3.02 14.31 -8.59
N ILE A 9 -3.39 13.39 -9.47
CA ILE A 9 -4.57 12.54 -9.34
C ILE A 9 -4.10 11.12 -9.12
N GLY A 10 -4.38 10.56 -7.94
CA GLY A 10 -4.08 9.17 -7.63
C GLY A 10 -5.20 8.23 -8.08
N SER A 11 -4.85 7.03 -8.52
CA SER A 11 -5.81 5.96 -8.84
C SER A 11 -6.54 5.42 -7.60
N GLY A 12 -5.93 5.57 -6.42
CA GLY A 12 -6.24 4.76 -5.25
C GLY A 12 -5.47 3.44 -5.25
N THR A 13 -5.74 2.61 -4.24
CA THR A 13 -5.11 1.30 -4.05
C THR A 13 -5.44 0.36 -5.21
N VAL A 14 -4.43 -0.29 -5.79
CA VAL A 14 -4.58 -1.22 -6.92
C VAL A 14 -4.92 -2.62 -6.41
N SER A 15 -6.19 -2.99 -6.40
CA SER A 15 -6.65 -4.32 -5.96
C SER A 15 -7.06 -5.21 -7.13
N ASN A 16 -6.88 -6.53 -6.98
CA ASN A 16 -7.26 -7.55 -7.95
C ASN A 16 -8.35 -8.47 -7.41
N VAL A 17 -9.19 -9.00 -8.31
CA VAL A 17 -10.22 -9.99 -7.96
C VAL A 17 -9.58 -11.30 -7.46
N ASP A 18 -8.47 -11.71 -8.08
CA ASP A 18 -7.71 -12.88 -7.65
C ASP A 18 -6.92 -12.57 -6.37
N ARG A 19 -7.36 -13.20 -5.27
CA ARG A 19 -6.75 -13.03 -3.95
C ARG A 19 -5.41 -13.73 -3.79
N SER A 20 -5.05 -14.65 -4.69
CA SER A 20 -3.75 -15.31 -4.67
C SER A 20 -2.61 -14.35 -5.01
N ALA A 21 -2.90 -13.27 -5.73
CA ALA A 21 -1.96 -12.18 -6.01
C ALA A 21 -1.63 -11.30 -4.79
N GLY A 22 -2.32 -11.52 -3.66
CA GLY A 22 -2.13 -10.77 -2.42
C GLY A 22 -3.12 -9.63 -2.23
N SER A 23 -2.79 -8.70 -1.33
CA SER A 23 -3.58 -7.50 -1.06
C SER A 23 -2.71 -6.27 -1.25
N SER A 24 -3.33 -5.23 -1.80
CA SER A 24 -2.67 -3.96 -2.12
C SER A 24 -2.50 -3.06 -0.90
N CYS A 25 -3.28 -3.32 0.15
CA CYS A 25 -3.28 -2.59 1.40
C CYS A 25 -3.51 -3.54 2.58
N ILE A 26 -2.89 -3.23 3.72
CA ILE A 26 -3.09 -3.99 4.97
C ILE A 26 -4.56 -3.87 5.43
N ALA A 27 -5.18 -2.70 5.25
CA ALA A 27 -6.58 -2.51 5.61
C ALA A 27 -7.51 -3.42 4.81
N GLU A 28 -7.23 -3.61 3.51
CA GLU A 28 -7.96 -4.56 2.67
C GLU A 28 -7.83 -5.98 3.23
N LYS A 29 -6.60 -6.45 3.46
CA LYS A 29 -6.35 -7.80 4.01
C LYS A 29 -7.10 -8.02 5.33
N ARG A 30 -7.03 -7.05 6.25
CA ARG A 30 -7.76 -7.09 7.53
C ARG A 30 -9.27 -7.16 7.34
N MET A 31 -9.84 -6.42 6.39
CA MET A 31 -11.27 -6.48 6.10
C MET A 31 -11.68 -7.86 5.55
N LEU A 32 -10.86 -8.45 4.69
CA LEU A 32 -11.08 -9.81 4.18
C LEU A 32 -11.05 -10.86 5.31
N GLU A 33 -10.13 -10.72 6.27
CA GLU A 33 -10.08 -11.57 7.47
C GLU A 33 -11.33 -11.41 8.34
N ILE A 34 -11.82 -10.18 8.52
CA ILE A 34 -13.06 -9.92 9.27
C ILE A 34 -14.27 -10.58 8.59
N ILE A 35 -14.39 -10.46 7.27
CA ILE A 35 -15.49 -11.08 6.52
C ILE A 35 -15.43 -12.61 6.64
N ALA A 36 -14.22 -13.19 6.58
CA ALA A 36 -14.05 -14.65 6.61
C ALA A 36 -14.17 -15.25 8.02
N ASN A 37 -13.58 -14.59 9.03
CA ASN A 37 -13.30 -15.16 10.34
C ASN A 37 -13.90 -14.35 11.51
N GLY A 38 -14.59 -13.24 11.22
CA GLY A 38 -15.17 -12.35 12.21
C GLY A 38 -14.18 -11.39 12.89
N SER A 39 -12.87 -11.55 12.68
CA SER A 39 -11.83 -10.66 13.22
C SER A 39 -10.59 -10.61 12.32
N ALA A 40 -9.83 -9.52 12.42
CA ALA A 40 -8.55 -9.35 11.72
C ALA A 40 -7.39 -9.80 12.60
N THR A 41 -6.49 -10.60 12.05
CA THR A 41 -5.26 -11.08 12.71
C THR A 41 -4.01 -10.40 12.17
N THR A 42 -4.02 -9.92 10.92
CA THR A 42 -2.88 -9.19 10.35
C THR A 42 -2.74 -7.82 11.02
N PRO A 43 -1.62 -7.47 11.67
CA PRO A 43 -1.45 -6.15 12.27
C PRO A 43 -1.25 -5.06 11.22
N PHE A 44 -1.45 -3.80 11.61
CA PHE A 44 -0.92 -2.66 10.85
C PHE A 44 0.62 -2.59 10.98
N MET A 45 1.24 -1.66 10.26
CA MET A 45 2.69 -1.45 10.37
C MET A 45 3.07 -0.96 11.78
N HIS A 46 4.23 -1.41 12.24
CA HIS A 46 4.89 -0.97 13.47
C HIS A 46 6.15 -0.18 13.16
N PHE A 47 6.69 0.52 14.15
CA PHE A 47 8.00 1.16 14.02
C PHE A 47 9.08 0.11 13.72
N GLY A 48 9.95 0.44 12.76
CA GLY A 48 10.97 -0.46 12.22
C GLY A 48 10.53 -1.20 10.96
N ASP A 49 9.23 -1.35 10.70
CA ASP A 49 8.74 -1.97 9.47
C ASP A 49 9.15 -1.16 8.23
N THR A 50 9.46 -1.88 7.15
CA THR A 50 9.83 -1.27 5.87
C THR A 50 8.79 -1.65 4.81
N ILE A 51 8.32 -0.65 4.08
CA ILE A 51 7.47 -0.83 2.90
C ILE A 51 8.31 -0.59 1.64
N ARG A 52 8.11 -1.45 0.63
CA ARG A 52 8.66 -1.30 -0.72
C ARG A 52 7.53 -1.36 -1.74
N ILE A 53 7.47 -0.39 -2.63
CA ILE A 53 6.53 -0.34 -3.75
C ILE A 53 7.34 -0.13 -5.03
N GLU A 54 7.13 -1.01 -6.01
CA GLU A 54 7.75 -0.92 -7.33
C GLU A 54 6.80 -1.38 -8.42
N MET A 55 7.02 -0.88 -9.63
CA MET A 55 6.34 -1.35 -10.82
C MET A 55 7.38 -1.91 -11.78
N LEU A 56 7.19 -3.18 -12.15
CA LEU A 56 8.03 -3.86 -13.12
C LEU A 56 7.29 -3.93 -14.47
N PHE A 57 7.97 -3.52 -15.53
CA PHE A 57 7.53 -3.73 -16.92
C PHE A 57 8.66 -4.43 -17.67
N GLU A 58 8.38 -5.58 -18.27
CA GLU A 58 9.40 -6.42 -18.91
C GLU A 58 10.61 -6.71 -18.01
N GLN A 59 10.37 -6.92 -16.70
CA GLN A 59 11.39 -7.12 -15.66
C GLN A 59 12.24 -5.88 -15.32
N HIS A 60 11.96 -4.72 -15.92
CA HIS A 60 12.61 -3.47 -15.59
C HIS A 60 11.76 -2.64 -14.62
N ASN A 61 12.42 -2.04 -13.62
CA ASN A 61 11.74 -1.08 -12.75
C ASN A 61 11.60 0.26 -13.48
N VAL A 62 10.36 0.66 -13.79
CA VAL A 62 10.07 1.83 -14.63
C VAL A 62 9.98 3.16 -13.87
N PHE A 63 9.85 3.13 -12.54
CA PHE A 63 9.70 4.34 -11.71
C PHE A 63 10.71 4.45 -10.57
N GLY A 64 11.62 3.47 -10.45
CA GLY A 64 12.39 3.27 -9.22
C GLY A 64 11.54 2.63 -8.12
N SER A 65 12.11 2.50 -6.93
CA SER A 65 11.44 1.90 -5.79
C SER A 65 11.12 2.96 -4.75
N ILE A 66 9.86 3.04 -4.32
CA ILE A 66 9.52 3.70 -3.07
C ILE A 66 9.91 2.72 -1.97
N GLN A 67 10.85 3.11 -1.11
CA GLN A 67 11.30 2.29 0.01
C GLN A 67 11.38 3.15 1.26
N GLN A 68 10.52 2.88 2.24
CA GLN A 68 10.35 3.72 3.42
C GLN A 68 10.29 2.86 4.68
N GLN A 69 10.95 3.32 5.74
CA GLN A 69 10.85 2.72 7.06
C GLN A 69 9.90 3.55 7.93
N VAL A 70 9.02 2.88 8.67
CA VAL A 70 8.13 3.52 9.64
C VAL A 70 8.95 3.86 10.88
N VAL A 71 9.03 5.15 11.19
CA VAL A 71 9.80 5.68 12.33
C VAL A 71 8.89 6.51 13.24
N PRO A 72 9.18 6.56 14.57
CA PRO A 72 8.47 7.47 15.46
C PRO A 72 8.67 8.92 15.00
N PHE A 73 7.62 9.72 15.09
CA PHE A 73 7.74 11.16 14.88
C PHE A 73 8.31 11.81 16.13
N GLU A 74 9.48 12.44 16.00
CA GLU A 74 10.09 13.27 17.03
C GLU A 74 9.95 14.74 16.62
N ALA A 75 9.23 15.52 17.42
CA ALA A 75 9.12 16.95 17.20
C ALA A 75 10.46 17.63 17.55
N LEU A 76 10.85 18.61 16.73
CA LEU A 76 12.03 19.46 16.96
C LEU A 76 11.85 20.39 18.17
#